data_AF-A0A419FHH1-F1
#
_entry.id   AF-A0A419FHH1-F1
#
_cell.length_a   1.000
_cell.length_b   1.000
_cell.length_c   1.000
_cell.angle_alpha   90.00
_cell.angle_beta   90.00
_cell.angle_gamma   90.00
#
_symmetry.space_group_name_H-M   'P 1'
#
loop_
_entity.id
_entity.type
_entity.pdbx_description
1 polymer ?
#
loop_
_entity_poly.entity_id
_entity_poly.type
_entity_poly.pdbx_seq_one_letter_code
_entity_poly.pdbx_strand_id
1 'polypeptide(L)'
;MNRPLPIRIRAGGLVATAIVALLASVLIALPADAEAAPDSITALIARARPGDTIMVPPGTYREQILVDKPVSLVGEGRPVIDGGRQGDVVLVTADDVTVSGFTIQGSGRDVVTEPAGVRILGDRATIEANRVRDTLYGIVMEDSEGHRILRNEVSSIPEFGSERRGHALYVWHTNGTTIEGNTVTGAKDGIFLGFANHNRVEGNRVTDARYGIHYMYADHNTFIDNVFRESVAGGAIMFSRDITFRGNEFAYNRSAASGYGLLFKDVDDVVMTDNLVHHNRLGITLEGAPHAPDATVILTHNLIGFNDTALELASTTRVTFTGNTFVGNLEQVATTGGSVEHRNTWALGGRGNYWDDYQGYDADGDGVGDIPFHYDGAFDDLAQRNEWVRAYSFTPARMALDLAARWFPAFRPAPSVIDPHPLIQPSLRLEAPGSGTPRAANLAGALLLVGFPLAAWWRLAGTRTARW
;
A
#
# COMPACT_ATOMS: atom_id res chain seq x y z
N MET A 1 -22.17 -117.23 16.40
CA MET A 1 -23.10 -117.63 17.48
C MET A 1 -22.71 -116.92 18.77
N ASN A 2 -23.71 -116.42 19.50
CA ASN A 2 -23.73 -115.98 20.90
C ASN A 2 -22.87 -114.79 21.37
N ARG A 3 -23.59 -113.66 21.53
CA ARG A 3 -23.50 -112.65 22.61
C ARG A 3 -23.28 -113.31 24.00
N PRO A 4 -22.71 -112.62 25.03
CA PRO A 4 -23.25 -111.34 25.54
C PRO A 4 -22.27 -110.30 26.15
N LEU A 5 -22.81 -109.06 26.26
CA LEU A 5 -22.39 -107.89 27.05
C LEU A 5 -22.75 -108.09 28.56
N PRO A 6 -22.51 -107.13 29.50
CA PRO A 6 -21.69 -105.89 29.50
C PRO A 6 -20.81 -105.77 30.78
N ILE A 7 -20.06 -104.67 30.95
CA ILE A 7 -20.06 -103.82 32.17
C ILE A 7 -19.31 -102.52 31.87
N ARG A 8 -19.91 -101.41 32.33
CA ARG A 8 -19.40 -100.03 32.23
C ARG A 8 -18.25 -99.80 33.20
N ILE A 9 -17.18 -99.16 32.72
CA ILE A 9 -16.21 -98.45 33.56
C ILE A 9 -16.02 -97.05 32.98
N ARG A 10 -16.40 -96.04 33.77
CA ARG A 10 -16.03 -94.64 33.58
C ARG A 10 -14.63 -94.45 34.18
N ALA A 11 -13.65 -94.18 33.31
CA ALA A 11 -12.44 -93.38 33.55
C ALA A 11 -11.54 -93.54 32.31
N GLY A 12 -11.86 -92.82 31.23
CA GLY A 12 -10.84 -92.49 30.22
C GLY A 12 -10.08 -91.30 30.79
N GLY A 13 -8.77 -91.34 31.01
CA GLY A 13 -7.71 -91.67 30.06
C GLY A 13 -6.83 -90.41 30.08
N LEU A 14 -5.66 -90.46 30.73
CA LEU A 14 -4.36 -90.69 30.08
C LEU A 14 -4.21 -90.01 28.72
N VAL A 15 -3.13 -89.33 28.36
CA VAL A 15 -1.92 -88.85 29.03
C VAL A 15 -1.20 -88.10 27.90
N ALA A 16 -0.38 -87.12 28.28
CA ALA A 16 0.73 -86.59 27.51
C ALA A 16 0.47 -85.67 26.30
N THR A 17 1.28 -84.60 26.35
CA THR A 17 2.04 -83.95 25.27
C THR A 17 1.44 -82.73 24.57
N ALA A 18 2.33 -81.74 24.40
CA ALA A 18 2.24 -80.50 23.64
C ALA A 18 1.45 -79.38 24.37
N ILE A 19 2.10 -78.38 25.00
CA ILE A 19 2.70 -77.21 24.34
C ILE A 19 1.97 -76.93 23.03
N VAL A 20 0.92 -76.11 23.09
CA VAL A 20 0.47 -75.12 22.07
C VAL A 20 -0.95 -74.63 22.44
N ALA A 21 -1.14 -73.32 22.32
CA ALA A 21 -2.42 -72.60 22.22
C ALA A 21 -3.30 -72.45 23.46
N LEU A 22 -3.06 -71.38 24.23
CA LEU A 22 -4.15 -70.50 24.71
C LEU A 22 -3.65 -69.06 25.00
N LEU A 23 -3.06 -68.42 23.98
CA LEU A 23 -2.99 -66.96 23.87
C LEU A 23 -4.04 -66.55 22.85
N ALA A 24 -5.31 -66.59 23.25
CA ALA A 24 -6.42 -66.21 22.38
C ALA A 24 -7.52 -65.54 23.21
N SER A 25 -7.26 -64.31 23.67
CA SER A 25 -8.27 -63.27 23.88
C SER A 25 -7.61 -61.99 24.45
N VAL A 26 -6.68 -61.40 23.70
CA VAL A 26 -6.53 -59.95 23.72
C VAL A 26 -6.59 -59.54 22.26
N LEU A 27 -7.82 -59.33 21.78
CA LEU A 27 -8.05 -58.57 20.56
C LEU A 27 -7.66 -57.13 20.93
N ILE A 28 -6.37 -56.80 20.76
CA ILE A 28 -5.97 -55.40 20.67
C ILE A 28 -6.64 -54.92 19.38
N ALA A 29 -7.77 -54.24 19.53
CA ALA A 29 -8.27 -53.37 18.49
C ALA A 29 -7.16 -52.34 18.26
N LEU A 30 -6.29 -52.61 17.29
CA LEU A 30 -5.47 -51.58 16.68
C LEU A 30 -6.47 -50.51 16.23
N PRO A 31 -6.30 -49.23 16.60
CA PRO A 31 -7.08 -48.18 15.98
C PRO A 31 -6.79 -48.23 14.48
N ALA A 32 -7.73 -48.79 13.72
CA ALA A 32 -7.83 -48.56 12.29
C ALA A 32 -8.30 -47.12 12.15
N ASP A 33 -7.30 -46.24 12.07
CA ASP A 33 -7.27 -44.93 11.43
C ASP A 33 -6.09 -44.15 12.03
N ALA A 34 -4.89 -44.74 11.95
CA ALA A 34 -3.70 -43.90 11.81
C ALA A 34 -3.75 -43.40 10.36
N GLU A 35 -4.43 -42.26 10.16
CA GLU A 35 -4.33 -41.49 8.92
C GLU A 35 -2.84 -41.41 8.59
N ALA A 36 -2.43 -42.07 7.49
CA ALA A 36 -1.03 -42.09 7.10
C ALA A 36 -0.56 -40.64 7.06
N ALA A 37 0.56 -40.33 7.74
CA ALA A 37 1.12 -38.99 7.69
C ALA A 37 1.19 -38.58 6.20
N PRO A 38 0.64 -37.41 5.83
CA PRO A 38 0.57 -37.02 4.43
C PRO A 38 1.98 -37.09 3.83
N ASP A 39 2.10 -37.63 2.61
CA ASP A 39 3.36 -37.65 1.87
C ASP A 39 3.96 -36.23 1.91
N SER A 40 5.26 -36.11 2.21
CA SER A 40 5.91 -34.79 2.24
C SER A 40 5.80 -34.12 0.87
N ILE A 41 5.69 -32.80 0.85
CA ILE A 41 5.61 -32.03 -0.39
C ILE A 41 6.89 -32.27 -1.20
N THR A 42 8.05 -32.37 -0.56
CA THR A 42 9.31 -32.73 -1.21
C THR A 42 9.22 -34.08 -1.94
N ALA A 43 8.59 -35.09 -1.34
CA ALA A 43 8.41 -36.40 -1.98
C ALA A 43 7.43 -36.34 -3.16
N LEU A 44 6.38 -35.52 -3.07
CA LEU A 44 5.44 -35.28 -4.17
C LEU A 44 6.14 -34.60 -5.35
N ILE A 45 6.93 -33.56 -5.09
CA ILE A 45 7.76 -32.88 -6.10
C ILE A 45 8.70 -33.88 -6.75
N ALA A 46 9.42 -34.70 -5.98
CA ALA A 46 10.37 -35.67 -6.52
C ALA A 46 9.73 -36.64 -7.54
N ARG A 47 8.49 -37.07 -7.31
CA ARG A 47 7.74 -38.00 -8.19
C ARG A 47 7.10 -37.31 -9.40
N ALA A 48 6.83 -36.01 -9.31
CA ALA A 48 6.22 -35.24 -10.39
C ALA A 48 7.16 -35.07 -11.59
N ARG A 49 6.58 -35.02 -12.78
CA ARG A 49 7.24 -34.69 -14.04
C ARG A 49 7.15 -33.17 -14.28
N PRO A 50 8.09 -32.60 -15.05
CA PRO A 50 7.95 -31.25 -15.59
C PRO A 50 6.57 -31.04 -16.24
N GLY A 51 5.88 -29.96 -15.86
CA GLY A 51 4.53 -29.61 -16.28
C GLY A 51 3.40 -30.17 -15.41
N ASP A 52 3.69 -31.06 -14.46
CA ASP A 52 2.65 -31.65 -13.61
C ASP A 52 2.07 -30.63 -12.62
N THR A 53 0.80 -30.83 -12.25
CA THR A 53 0.15 -30.17 -11.13
C THR A 53 0.13 -31.10 -9.93
N ILE A 54 0.65 -30.62 -8.80
CA ILE A 54 0.73 -31.32 -7.53
C ILE A 54 -0.32 -30.71 -6.60
N MET A 55 -1.40 -31.45 -6.36
CA MET A 55 -2.40 -31.09 -5.36
C MET A 55 -1.91 -31.50 -3.97
N VAL A 56 -1.81 -30.54 -3.05
CA VAL A 56 -1.39 -30.77 -1.67
C VAL A 56 -2.62 -30.72 -0.77
N PRO A 57 -3.00 -31.84 -0.11
CA PRO A 57 -4.17 -31.88 0.75
C PRO A 57 -3.98 -31.00 2.01
N PRO A 58 -5.07 -30.67 2.73
CA PRO A 58 -4.97 -29.95 3.99
C PRO A 58 -4.02 -30.64 4.98
N GLY A 59 -3.13 -29.88 5.60
CA GLY A 59 -2.17 -30.41 6.56
C GLY A 59 -1.12 -29.37 6.98
N THR A 60 -0.27 -29.76 7.93
CA THR A 60 0.92 -28.97 8.31
C THR A 60 2.17 -29.75 7.96
N TYR A 61 2.93 -29.20 7.03
CA TYR A 61 4.15 -29.76 6.47
C TYR A 61 5.34 -29.01 7.07
N ARG A 62 6.10 -29.68 7.95
CA ARG A 62 7.29 -29.11 8.59
C ARG A 62 8.54 -29.47 7.78
N GLU A 63 8.80 -28.68 6.76
CA GLU A 63 9.90 -28.88 5.81
C GLU A 63 10.22 -27.56 5.11
N GLN A 64 11.41 -27.50 4.51
CA GLN A 64 11.81 -26.45 3.57
C GLN A 64 11.67 -27.03 2.16
N ILE A 65 11.00 -26.32 1.27
CA ILE A 65 10.66 -26.81 -0.05
C ILE A 65 11.63 -26.26 -1.09
N LEU A 66 12.23 -27.14 -1.88
CA LEU A 66 12.93 -26.79 -3.10
C LEU A 66 12.06 -27.19 -4.31
N VAL A 67 11.72 -26.21 -5.16
CA VAL A 67 11.03 -26.43 -6.43
C VAL A 67 12.02 -26.24 -7.57
N ASP A 68 12.62 -27.35 -7.98
CA ASP A 68 13.68 -27.44 -9.00
C ASP A 68 13.20 -27.96 -10.36
N LYS A 69 11.88 -28.11 -10.51
CA LYS A 69 11.20 -28.51 -11.75
C LYS A 69 10.03 -27.58 -12.04
N PRO A 70 9.69 -27.34 -13.32
CA PRO A 70 8.54 -26.51 -13.69
C PRO A 70 7.26 -27.25 -13.33
N VAL A 71 6.71 -27.03 -12.15
CA VAL A 71 5.50 -27.69 -11.66
C VAL A 71 4.55 -26.68 -11.04
N SER A 72 3.27 -27.04 -10.99
CA SER A 72 2.26 -26.27 -10.27
C SER A 72 1.97 -26.91 -8.92
N LEU A 73 2.40 -26.27 -7.84
CA LEU A 73 2.09 -26.64 -6.47
C LEU A 73 0.81 -25.93 -6.03
N VAL A 74 -0.25 -26.69 -5.74
CA VAL A 74 -1.60 -26.16 -5.45
C VAL A 74 -2.11 -26.71 -4.12
N GLY A 75 -2.32 -25.83 -3.15
CA GLY A 75 -2.81 -26.17 -1.82
C GLY A 75 -4.33 -26.26 -1.75
N GLU A 76 -4.86 -27.41 -1.33
CA GLU A 76 -6.29 -27.62 -1.10
C GLU A 76 -6.66 -27.29 0.35
N GLY A 77 -7.59 -26.37 0.57
CA GLY A 77 -7.99 -25.99 1.94
C GLY A 77 -6.91 -25.24 2.73
N ARG A 78 -5.93 -24.65 2.03
CA ARG A 78 -4.85 -23.83 2.59
C ARG A 78 -3.88 -24.58 3.54
N PRO A 79 -3.21 -25.63 3.06
CA PRO A 79 -2.19 -26.34 3.84
C PRO A 79 -1.06 -25.40 4.27
N VAL A 80 -0.41 -25.73 5.38
CA VAL A 80 0.66 -24.95 5.99
C VAL A 80 2.00 -25.56 5.62
N ILE A 81 2.89 -24.77 5.02
CA ILE A 81 4.33 -25.06 4.90
C ILE A 81 5.03 -24.28 6.02
N ASP A 82 5.67 -24.98 6.95
CA ASP A 82 6.39 -24.42 8.09
C ASP A 82 7.88 -24.72 7.98
N GLY A 83 8.68 -23.69 7.69
CA GLY A 83 10.13 -23.78 7.52
C GLY A 83 10.91 -24.00 8.82
N GLY A 84 10.24 -24.13 9.98
CA GLY A 84 10.89 -24.46 11.24
C GLY A 84 11.84 -23.38 11.77
N ARG A 85 11.63 -22.13 11.34
CA ARG A 85 12.45 -20.94 11.64
C ARG A 85 13.88 -21.02 11.11
N GLN A 86 14.06 -21.68 9.97
CA GLN A 86 15.36 -21.86 9.33
C GLN A 86 15.23 -21.54 7.85
N GLY A 87 16.25 -20.89 7.27
CA GLY A 87 16.37 -20.65 5.83
C GLY A 87 15.13 -20.03 5.16
N ASP A 88 15.06 -20.20 3.85
CA ASP A 88 13.85 -19.93 3.07
C ASP A 88 12.83 -21.06 3.29
N VAL A 89 11.53 -20.73 3.33
CA VAL A 89 10.47 -21.76 3.49
C VAL A 89 10.21 -22.47 2.16
N VAL A 90 10.10 -21.71 1.08
CA VAL A 90 9.96 -22.21 -0.29
C VAL A 90 11.01 -21.52 -1.17
N LEU A 91 11.88 -22.31 -1.78
CA LEU A 91 12.89 -21.87 -2.74
C LEU A 91 12.52 -22.39 -4.13
N VAL A 92 12.26 -21.48 -5.06
CA VAL A 92 11.90 -21.76 -6.45
C VAL A 92 13.10 -21.49 -7.34
N THR A 93 13.73 -22.54 -7.87
CA THR A 93 14.89 -22.42 -8.77
C THR A 93 14.58 -22.80 -10.21
N ALA A 94 13.45 -23.48 -10.46
CA ALA A 94 12.98 -23.77 -11.80
C ALA A 94 12.11 -22.63 -12.35
N ASP A 95 12.17 -22.49 -13.67
CA ASP A 95 11.26 -21.65 -14.42
C ASP A 95 9.82 -22.18 -14.40
N ASP A 96 8.86 -21.32 -14.74
CA ASP A 96 7.46 -21.69 -15.02
C ASP A 96 6.78 -22.46 -13.86
N VAL A 97 7.20 -22.16 -12.63
CA VAL A 97 6.64 -22.73 -11.40
C VAL A 97 5.42 -21.95 -10.95
N THR A 98 4.38 -22.66 -10.50
CA THR A 98 3.25 -22.04 -9.79
C THR A 98 3.24 -22.49 -8.34
N VAL A 99 3.08 -21.56 -7.39
CA VAL A 99 2.82 -21.86 -5.98
C VAL A 99 1.54 -21.15 -5.57
N SER A 100 0.50 -21.91 -5.23
CA SER A 100 -0.82 -21.34 -4.99
C SER A 100 -1.59 -21.93 -3.81
N GLY A 101 -2.30 -21.07 -3.08
CA GLY A 101 -3.26 -21.50 -2.06
C GLY A 101 -2.63 -22.05 -0.78
N PHE A 102 -1.40 -21.67 -0.42
CA PHE A 102 -0.73 -22.12 0.81
C PHE A 102 -0.82 -21.10 1.95
N THR A 103 -0.67 -21.56 3.19
CA THR A 103 -0.06 -20.74 4.25
C THR A 103 1.43 -21.07 4.30
N ILE A 104 2.28 -20.08 4.17
CA ILE A 104 3.74 -20.22 4.19
C ILE A 104 4.28 -19.47 5.39
N GLN A 105 5.00 -20.15 6.29
CA GLN A 105 5.42 -19.57 7.56
C GLN A 105 6.77 -20.08 8.06
N GLY A 106 7.33 -19.37 9.04
CA GLY A 106 8.45 -19.86 9.82
C GLY A 106 9.75 -19.87 9.04
N SER A 107 10.05 -18.79 8.31
CA SER A 107 11.39 -18.60 7.73
C SER A 107 12.43 -18.43 8.83
N GLY A 108 13.71 -18.48 8.46
CA GLY A 108 14.79 -18.01 9.33
C GLY A 108 14.52 -16.58 9.86
N ARG A 109 15.23 -16.23 10.94
CA ARG A 109 15.09 -14.92 11.62
C ARG A 109 16.39 -14.12 11.70
N ASP A 110 17.45 -14.60 11.07
CA ASP A 110 18.74 -13.91 11.02
C ASP A 110 18.74 -12.91 9.86
N VAL A 111 18.96 -11.63 10.18
CA VAL A 111 19.00 -10.55 9.20
C VAL A 111 20.18 -10.67 8.24
N VAL A 112 21.23 -11.41 8.60
CA VAL A 112 22.42 -11.59 7.76
C VAL A 112 22.17 -12.54 6.60
N THR A 113 21.34 -13.57 6.80
CA THR A 113 21.05 -14.59 5.77
C THR A 113 19.80 -14.27 4.95
N GLU A 114 19.11 -13.18 5.27
CA GLU A 114 17.92 -12.66 4.58
C GLU A 114 16.83 -13.70 4.20
N PRO A 115 16.46 -14.64 5.09
CA PRO A 115 15.52 -15.72 4.79
C PRO A 115 14.13 -15.20 4.39
N ALA A 116 13.52 -15.87 3.43
CA ALA A 116 12.24 -15.53 2.83
C ALA A 116 11.15 -16.58 3.12
N GLY A 117 9.90 -16.16 3.02
CA GLY A 117 8.78 -17.09 2.89
C GLY A 117 8.83 -17.81 1.55
N VAL A 118 8.96 -17.04 0.47
CA VAL A 118 9.16 -17.57 -0.88
C VAL A 118 10.34 -16.83 -1.52
N ARG A 119 11.37 -17.54 -1.95
CA ARG A 119 12.44 -16.99 -2.78
C ARG A 119 12.33 -17.57 -4.18
N ILE A 120 12.41 -16.69 -5.19
CA ILE A 120 12.29 -17.02 -6.60
C ILE A 120 13.61 -16.64 -7.28
N LEU A 121 14.24 -17.64 -7.89
CA LEU A 121 15.47 -17.52 -8.68
C LEU A 121 15.27 -18.01 -10.13
N GLY A 122 14.17 -18.73 -10.41
CA GLY A 122 13.79 -19.16 -11.76
C GLY A 122 12.77 -18.22 -12.39
N ASP A 123 12.72 -18.17 -13.72
CA ASP A 123 11.92 -17.21 -14.46
C ASP A 123 10.43 -17.58 -14.50
N ARG A 124 9.57 -16.58 -14.75
CA ARG A 124 8.13 -16.75 -15.05
C ARG A 124 7.33 -17.48 -13.98
N ALA A 125 7.81 -17.46 -12.73
CA ALA A 125 7.06 -17.98 -11.60
C ALA A 125 5.73 -17.25 -11.37
N THR A 126 4.70 -18.00 -10.98
CA THR A 126 3.41 -17.48 -10.52
C THR A 126 3.21 -17.82 -9.04
N ILE A 127 3.19 -16.81 -8.18
CA ILE A 127 2.91 -16.96 -6.76
C ILE A 127 1.57 -16.32 -6.48
N GLU A 128 0.54 -17.13 -6.19
CA GLU A 128 -0.82 -16.61 -6.08
C GLU A 128 -1.66 -17.14 -4.91
N ALA A 129 -2.53 -16.27 -4.38
CA ALA A 129 -3.51 -16.65 -3.36
C ALA A 129 -2.90 -17.31 -2.10
N ASN A 130 -1.63 -17.00 -1.78
CA ASN A 130 -0.95 -17.52 -0.60
C ASN A 130 -1.08 -16.55 0.58
N ARG A 131 -0.94 -17.10 1.80
CA ARG A 131 -0.74 -16.32 3.03
C ARG A 131 0.67 -16.54 3.54
N VAL A 132 1.54 -15.57 3.33
CA VAL A 132 2.93 -15.56 3.78
C VAL A 132 3.02 -14.77 5.09
N ARG A 133 3.34 -15.44 6.19
CA ARG A 133 3.35 -14.81 7.52
C ARG A 133 4.41 -15.39 8.44
N ASP A 134 4.83 -14.64 9.44
CA ASP A 134 5.95 -15.05 10.32
C ASP A 134 7.20 -15.39 9.49
N THR A 135 7.52 -14.50 8.54
CA THR A 135 8.72 -14.58 7.71
C THR A 135 9.49 -13.28 7.78
N LEU A 136 10.83 -13.34 7.71
CA LEU A 136 11.65 -12.14 7.75
C LEU A 136 11.42 -11.33 6.47
N TYR A 137 11.76 -11.89 5.31
CA TYR A 137 11.33 -11.42 4.00
C TYR A 137 10.08 -12.20 3.55
N GLY A 138 9.17 -11.56 2.82
CA GLY A 138 7.94 -12.20 2.35
C GLY A 138 8.17 -13.04 1.10
N ILE A 139 7.91 -12.43 -0.05
CA ILE A 139 8.14 -12.99 -1.39
C ILE A 139 9.28 -12.21 -2.03
N VAL A 140 10.38 -12.90 -2.32
CA VAL A 140 11.59 -12.34 -2.92
C VAL A 140 11.72 -12.84 -4.35
N MET A 141 11.87 -11.91 -5.29
CA MET A 141 12.24 -12.14 -6.68
C MET A 141 13.65 -11.57 -6.85
N GLU A 142 14.58 -12.43 -7.20
CA GLU A 142 16.00 -12.09 -7.24
C GLU A 142 16.60 -12.63 -8.54
N ASP A 143 17.27 -11.74 -9.29
CA ASP A 143 17.99 -12.06 -10.53
C ASP A 143 17.19 -12.96 -11.50
N SER A 144 15.89 -12.68 -11.65
CA SER A 144 14.92 -13.48 -12.42
C SER A 144 13.87 -12.60 -13.09
N GLU A 145 13.07 -13.16 -14.01
CA GLU A 145 12.26 -12.36 -14.94
C GLU A 145 10.80 -12.79 -15.07
N GLY A 146 9.90 -11.83 -15.31
CA GLY A 146 8.56 -12.08 -15.86
C GLY A 146 7.55 -12.73 -14.91
N HIS A 147 7.61 -12.43 -13.63
CA HIS A 147 6.77 -13.10 -12.63
C HIS A 147 5.35 -12.56 -12.54
N ARG A 148 4.49 -13.36 -11.89
CA ARG A 148 3.11 -12.99 -11.54
C ARG A 148 2.91 -13.19 -10.04
N ILE A 149 2.87 -12.10 -9.28
CA ILE A 149 2.67 -12.11 -7.83
C ILE A 149 1.26 -11.60 -7.54
N LEU A 150 0.31 -12.52 -7.35
CA LEU A 150 -1.12 -12.21 -7.44
C LEU A 150 -1.87 -12.54 -6.15
N ARG A 151 -2.66 -11.59 -5.62
CA ARG A 151 -3.65 -11.87 -4.57
C ARG A 151 -3.06 -12.56 -3.32
N ASN A 152 -1.81 -12.26 -2.97
CA ASN A 152 -1.17 -12.79 -1.77
C ASN A 152 -1.44 -11.89 -0.55
N GLU A 153 -1.51 -12.50 0.62
CA GLU A 153 -1.48 -11.82 1.91
C GLU A 153 -0.09 -11.98 2.52
N VAL A 154 0.64 -10.88 2.73
CA VAL A 154 2.02 -10.92 3.21
C VAL A 154 2.17 -10.08 4.49
N SER A 155 2.74 -10.69 5.53
CA SER A 155 3.07 -10.01 6.77
C SER A 155 4.37 -10.54 7.35
N SER A 156 5.20 -9.66 7.93
CA SER A 156 6.48 -10.06 8.50
C SER A 156 6.33 -10.68 9.90
N ILE A 157 7.46 -10.86 10.60
CA ILE A 157 7.55 -11.33 11.99
C ILE A 157 6.96 -10.27 12.93
N PRO A 158 5.83 -10.55 13.63
CA PRO A 158 5.16 -9.57 14.47
C PRO A 158 6.05 -9.04 15.62
N GLU A 159 6.92 -9.88 16.17
CA GLU A 159 7.76 -9.56 17.32
C GLU A 159 8.92 -8.59 16.99
N PHE A 160 9.20 -8.37 15.70
CA PHE A 160 10.28 -7.48 15.27
C PHE A 160 9.76 -6.06 15.07
N GLY A 161 10.56 -5.07 15.47
CA GLY A 161 10.36 -3.68 15.08
C GLY A 161 10.56 -3.51 13.57
N SER A 162 10.02 -2.41 13.02
CA SER A 162 10.04 -2.13 11.58
C SER A 162 11.47 -2.16 10.99
N GLU A 163 12.46 -1.71 11.76
CA GLU A 163 13.88 -1.69 11.38
C GLU A 163 14.51 -3.08 11.23
N ARG A 164 13.95 -4.09 11.90
CA ARG A 164 14.43 -5.48 11.86
C ARG A 164 13.65 -6.38 10.92
N ARG A 165 12.45 -5.98 10.49
CA ARG A 165 11.66 -6.72 9.51
C ARG A 165 12.32 -6.67 8.13
N GLY A 166 12.04 -7.67 7.29
CA GLY A 166 12.41 -7.65 5.88
C GLY A 166 11.35 -6.96 5.03
N HIS A 167 11.63 -6.87 3.74
CA HIS A 167 10.68 -6.41 2.73
C HIS A 167 9.61 -7.48 2.49
N ALA A 168 8.35 -7.06 2.35
CA ALA A 168 7.26 -8.01 2.13
C ALA A 168 7.23 -8.53 0.69
N LEU A 169 7.18 -7.63 -0.30
CA LEU A 169 7.41 -7.98 -1.70
C LEU A 169 8.74 -7.35 -2.11
N TYR A 170 9.75 -8.16 -2.37
CA TYR A 170 11.11 -7.71 -2.68
C TYR A 170 11.45 -8.06 -4.12
N VAL A 171 11.52 -7.05 -4.99
CA VAL A 171 11.87 -7.16 -6.41
C VAL A 171 13.28 -6.64 -6.58
N TRP A 172 14.24 -7.53 -6.84
CA TRP A 172 15.66 -7.19 -6.96
C TRP A 172 16.23 -7.73 -8.26
N HIS A 173 16.79 -6.85 -9.11
CA HIS A 173 17.28 -7.21 -10.44
C HIS A 173 16.27 -8.06 -11.23
N THR A 174 15.01 -7.62 -11.24
CA THR A 174 13.89 -8.38 -11.80
C THR A 174 13.05 -7.46 -12.67
N ASN A 175 12.77 -7.87 -13.91
CA ASN A 175 11.99 -7.07 -14.87
C ASN A 175 10.70 -7.78 -15.29
N GLY A 176 9.80 -7.02 -15.92
CA GLY A 176 8.60 -7.57 -16.56
C GLY A 176 7.60 -8.23 -15.61
N THR A 177 7.67 -7.94 -14.31
CA THR A 177 6.85 -8.58 -13.29
C THR A 177 5.51 -7.85 -13.10
N THR A 178 4.44 -8.63 -12.94
CA THR A 178 3.13 -8.14 -12.54
C THR A 178 2.88 -8.43 -11.06
N ILE A 179 2.67 -7.38 -10.28
CA ILE A 179 2.35 -7.43 -8.85
C ILE A 179 0.94 -6.90 -8.68
N GLU A 180 -0.02 -7.79 -8.45
CA GLU A 180 -1.44 -7.45 -8.54
C GLU A 180 -2.27 -7.93 -7.35
N GLY A 181 -3.08 -7.03 -6.78
CA GLY A 181 -4.11 -7.40 -5.80
C GLY A 181 -3.56 -7.95 -4.49
N ASN A 182 -2.28 -7.72 -4.17
CA ASN A 182 -1.68 -8.21 -2.92
C ASN A 182 -2.04 -7.31 -1.74
N THR A 183 -2.17 -7.91 -0.57
CA THR A 183 -2.34 -7.20 0.71
C THR A 183 -1.10 -7.39 1.56
N VAL A 184 -0.46 -6.28 1.92
CA VAL A 184 0.77 -6.26 2.71
C VAL A 184 0.53 -5.50 4.01
N THR A 185 0.94 -6.09 5.14
CA THR A 185 0.85 -5.42 6.44
C THR A 185 2.04 -5.74 7.34
N GLY A 186 2.48 -4.77 8.14
CA GLY A 186 3.48 -5.02 9.19
C GLY A 186 4.82 -5.47 8.63
N ALA A 187 5.35 -4.76 7.64
CA ALA A 187 6.63 -5.05 6.99
C ALA A 187 7.65 -3.92 7.24
N LYS A 188 8.91 -4.12 6.86
CA LYS A 188 9.85 -2.99 6.75
C LYS A 188 9.44 -2.12 5.57
N ASP A 189 9.63 -2.59 4.34
CA ASP A 189 9.00 -1.92 3.19
C ASP A 189 7.97 -2.88 2.60
N GLY A 190 6.82 -2.34 2.21
CA GLY A 190 5.71 -3.16 1.73
C GLY A 190 6.02 -3.75 0.36
N ILE A 191 6.32 -2.86 -0.59
CA ILE A 191 6.78 -3.21 -1.92
C ILE A 191 8.12 -2.52 -2.15
N PHE A 192 9.18 -3.30 -2.36
CA PHE A 192 10.51 -2.81 -2.69
C PHE A 192 10.88 -3.18 -4.14
N LEU A 193 11.33 -2.21 -4.92
CA LEU A 193 11.91 -2.43 -6.25
C LEU A 193 13.32 -1.82 -6.31
N GLY A 194 14.32 -2.64 -6.63
CA GLY A 194 15.70 -2.19 -6.86
C GLY A 194 16.23 -2.77 -8.16
N PHE A 195 16.72 -1.90 -9.05
CA PHE A 195 17.26 -2.32 -10.36
C PHE A 195 16.28 -3.17 -11.18
N ALA A 196 15.01 -2.76 -11.19
CA ALA A 196 13.87 -3.56 -11.62
C ALA A 196 12.98 -2.79 -12.61
N ASN A 197 13.01 -3.14 -13.89
CA ASN A 197 12.39 -2.36 -14.97
C ASN A 197 11.11 -2.99 -15.53
N HIS A 198 10.29 -2.19 -16.20
CA HIS A 198 9.12 -2.69 -16.95
C HIS A 198 8.12 -3.50 -16.12
N ASN A 199 7.99 -3.20 -14.83
CA ASN A 199 7.06 -3.84 -13.93
C ASN A 199 5.73 -3.08 -13.86
N ARG A 200 4.70 -3.84 -13.50
CA ARG A 200 3.33 -3.35 -13.33
C ARG A 200 2.83 -3.70 -11.94
N VAL A 201 2.59 -2.66 -11.14
CA VAL A 201 2.12 -2.78 -9.76
C VAL A 201 0.70 -2.23 -9.71
N GLU A 202 -0.30 -3.10 -9.56
CA GLU A 202 -1.70 -2.72 -9.65
C GLU A 202 -2.57 -3.25 -8.50
N GLY A 203 -3.48 -2.41 -7.99
CA GLY A 203 -4.53 -2.85 -7.07
C GLY A 203 -4.01 -3.41 -5.75
N ASN A 204 -2.76 -3.12 -5.39
CA ASN A 204 -2.16 -3.60 -4.15
C ASN A 204 -2.53 -2.68 -2.99
N ARG A 205 -2.62 -3.27 -1.80
CA ARG A 205 -2.88 -2.55 -0.56
C ARG A 205 -1.74 -2.77 0.42
N VAL A 206 -1.12 -1.68 0.85
CA VAL A 206 -0.01 -1.70 1.81
C VAL A 206 -0.34 -0.83 3.02
N THR A 207 -0.23 -1.42 4.21
CA THR A 207 -0.45 -0.75 5.49
C THR A 207 0.64 -1.09 6.51
N ASP A 208 0.87 -0.23 7.50
CA ASP A 208 1.83 -0.49 8.59
C ASP A 208 3.22 -0.93 8.09
N ALA A 209 3.79 -0.14 7.17
CA ALA A 209 5.15 -0.31 6.69
C ALA A 209 5.99 0.93 7.03
N ARG A 210 7.32 0.82 6.94
CA ARG A 210 8.22 1.97 6.89
C ARG A 210 7.97 2.75 5.59
N TYR A 211 8.09 2.07 4.46
CA TYR A 211 7.67 2.59 3.16
C TYR A 211 6.55 1.72 2.61
N GLY A 212 5.43 2.34 2.22
CA GLY A 212 4.40 1.64 1.44
C GLY A 212 5.00 1.09 0.15
N ILE A 213 5.68 1.97 -0.60
CA ILE A 213 6.55 1.62 -1.73
C ILE A 213 7.94 2.26 -1.58
N HIS A 214 8.98 1.48 -1.79
CA HIS A 214 10.37 1.95 -1.84
C HIS A 214 11.02 1.49 -3.14
N TYR A 215 11.55 2.43 -3.91
CA TYR A 215 11.92 2.16 -5.28
C TYR A 215 13.17 2.95 -5.67
N MET A 216 14.20 2.26 -6.19
CA MET A 216 15.47 2.86 -6.59
C MET A 216 16.07 2.23 -7.85
N TYR A 217 16.60 3.06 -8.76
CA TYR A 217 17.31 2.61 -9.97
C TYR A 217 16.50 1.68 -10.87
N ALA A 218 15.21 1.94 -10.99
CA ALA A 218 14.27 1.12 -11.71
C ALA A 218 13.56 2.01 -12.72
N ASP A 219 13.37 1.58 -13.95
CA ASP A 219 12.85 2.42 -15.04
C ASP A 219 11.61 1.78 -15.69
N HIS A 220 10.79 2.61 -16.34
CA HIS A 220 9.64 2.14 -17.12
C HIS A 220 8.58 1.37 -16.32
N ASN A 221 8.34 1.78 -15.07
CA ASN A 221 7.40 1.10 -14.17
C ASN A 221 6.05 1.83 -14.09
N THR A 222 4.99 1.04 -13.88
CA THR A 222 3.61 1.56 -13.80
C THR A 222 2.95 1.18 -12.47
N PHE A 223 2.32 2.18 -11.85
CA PHE A 223 1.60 2.07 -10.58
C PHE A 223 0.16 2.48 -10.79
N ILE A 224 -0.76 1.53 -10.65
CA ILE A 224 -2.17 1.73 -10.98
C ILE A 224 -3.06 1.31 -9.80
N ASP A 225 -3.96 2.19 -9.37
CA ASP A 225 -5.03 1.87 -8.41
C ASP A 225 -4.52 1.18 -7.11
N ASN A 226 -3.30 1.50 -6.67
CA ASN A 226 -2.74 0.98 -5.41
C ASN A 226 -3.09 1.89 -4.23
N VAL A 227 -3.13 1.31 -3.03
CA VAL A 227 -3.39 2.02 -1.78
C VAL A 227 -2.20 1.85 -0.84
N PHE A 228 -1.49 2.95 -0.57
CA PHE A 228 -0.36 3.03 0.36
C PHE A 228 -0.72 3.94 1.53
N ARG A 229 -1.04 3.35 2.68
CA ARG A 229 -1.55 4.13 3.81
C ARG A 229 -1.02 3.70 5.17
N GLU A 230 -1.23 4.55 6.17
CA GLU A 230 -0.95 4.22 7.58
C GLU A 230 0.48 3.67 7.77
N SER A 231 1.43 4.19 6.99
CA SER A 231 2.83 3.80 7.00
C SER A 231 3.67 4.98 7.51
N VAL A 232 4.94 4.73 7.85
CA VAL A 232 5.85 5.81 8.22
C VAL A 232 5.95 6.82 7.07
N ALA A 233 5.99 6.31 5.84
CA ALA A 233 5.93 7.05 4.60
C ALA A 233 5.10 6.26 3.56
N GLY A 234 4.35 6.96 2.71
CA GLY A 234 3.53 6.32 1.67
C GLY A 234 4.40 5.72 0.56
N GLY A 235 5.26 6.54 -0.05
CA GLY A 235 6.19 6.06 -1.09
C GLY A 235 7.44 6.91 -1.24
N ALA A 236 8.56 6.28 -1.61
CA ALA A 236 9.81 6.93 -1.98
C ALA A 236 10.32 6.37 -3.32
N ILE A 237 10.37 7.25 -4.33
CA ILE A 237 10.75 6.93 -5.71
C ILE A 237 12.04 7.68 -6.02
N MET A 238 13.11 6.96 -6.33
CA MET A 238 14.46 7.54 -6.39
C MET A 238 15.27 7.09 -7.60
N PHE A 239 16.01 8.01 -8.22
CA PHE A 239 17.05 7.70 -9.23
C PHE A 239 16.51 6.90 -10.41
N SER A 240 15.47 7.39 -11.07
CA SER A 240 14.68 6.56 -11.97
C SER A 240 13.89 7.36 -12.99
N ARG A 241 13.58 6.74 -14.13
CA ARG A 241 12.91 7.40 -15.26
C ARG A 241 11.71 6.63 -15.80
N ASP A 242 10.87 7.34 -16.56
CA ASP A 242 9.71 6.79 -17.28
C ASP A 242 8.70 6.11 -16.33
N ILE A 243 8.16 6.86 -15.38
CA ILE A 243 7.30 6.31 -14.32
C ILE A 243 5.89 6.85 -14.46
N THR A 244 4.90 5.94 -14.44
CA THR A 244 3.48 6.32 -14.49
C THR A 244 2.76 5.98 -13.19
N PHE A 245 2.12 6.97 -12.58
CA PHE A 245 1.21 6.81 -11.46
C PHE A 245 -0.22 7.17 -11.88
N ARG A 246 -1.15 6.23 -11.81
CA ARG A 246 -2.56 6.46 -12.12
C ARG A 246 -3.50 5.92 -11.04
N GLY A 247 -4.42 6.75 -10.53
CA GLY A 247 -5.48 6.26 -9.63
C GLY A 247 -5.02 5.76 -8.26
N ASN A 248 -3.78 6.01 -7.86
CA ASN A 248 -3.26 5.53 -6.58
C ASN A 248 -3.70 6.41 -5.41
N GLU A 249 -3.81 5.83 -4.22
CA GLU A 249 -4.07 6.53 -2.96
C GLU A 249 -2.84 6.47 -2.05
N PHE A 250 -2.34 7.64 -1.64
CA PHE A 250 -1.31 7.80 -0.62
C PHE A 250 -1.90 8.56 0.57
N ALA A 251 -2.14 7.87 1.68
CA ALA A 251 -2.94 8.46 2.75
C ALA A 251 -2.53 8.12 4.18
N TYR A 252 -2.81 9.04 5.11
CA TYR A 252 -2.60 8.81 6.55
C TYR A 252 -1.16 8.45 6.95
N ASN A 253 -0.17 8.88 6.15
CA ASN A 253 1.25 8.71 6.47
C ASN A 253 1.70 9.91 7.31
N ARG A 254 1.68 9.76 8.63
CA ARG A 254 1.77 10.88 9.59
C ARG A 254 3.04 10.88 10.45
N SER A 255 4.06 10.09 10.09
CA SER A 255 5.32 10.07 10.86
C SER A 255 5.96 11.46 10.93
N ALA A 256 6.38 11.86 12.13
CA ALA A 256 7.09 13.12 12.35
C ALA A 256 8.42 13.18 11.56
N ALA A 257 9.09 12.04 11.37
CA ALA A 257 10.34 11.98 10.61
C ALA A 257 10.10 12.10 9.10
N SER A 258 9.33 11.19 8.51
CA SER A 258 9.24 11.00 7.06
C SER A 258 7.82 10.79 6.55
N GLY A 259 6.81 11.36 7.22
CA GLY A 259 5.38 11.25 6.86
C GLY A 259 4.98 11.90 5.54
N TYR A 260 5.74 11.71 4.47
CA TYR A 260 5.31 12.05 3.12
C TYR A 260 4.34 11.01 2.57
N GLY A 261 3.34 11.47 1.81
CA GLY A 261 2.52 10.62 0.97
C GLY A 261 3.37 10.02 -0.15
N LEU A 262 4.10 10.88 -0.88
CA LEU A 262 5.02 10.46 -1.92
C LEU A 262 6.26 11.35 -1.99
N LEU A 263 7.43 10.75 -2.09
CA LEU A 263 8.70 11.41 -2.34
C LEU A 263 9.20 11.05 -3.74
N PHE A 264 9.56 12.07 -4.51
CA PHE A 264 10.32 11.96 -5.74
C PHE A 264 11.71 12.54 -5.52
N LYS A 265 12.75 11.72 -5.69
CA LYS A 265 14.14 12.14 -5.58
C LYS A 265 14.94 11.76 -6.82
N ASP A 266 15.46 12.75 -7.53
CA ASP A 266 16.31 12.54 -8.71
C ASP A 266 15.62 11.61 -9.73
N VAL A 267 14.41 11.98 -10.13
CA VAL A 267 13.57 11.21 -11.06
C VAL A 267 13.33 11.98 -12.35
N ASP A 268 13.11 11.27 -13.44
CA ASP A 268 12.86 11.82 -14.77
C ASP A 268 11.60 11.22 -15.40
N ASP A 269 10.99 11.92 -16.34
CA ASP A 269 9.89 11.44 -17.18
C ASP A 269 8.75 10.78 -16.39
N VAL A 270 8.24 11.52 -15.39
CA VAL A 270 7.16 11.07 -14.52
C VAL A 270 5.82 11.65 -14.97
N VAL A 271 4.81 10.79 -15.09
CA VAL A 271 3.41 11.17 -15.31
C VAL A 271 2.56 10.68 -14.14
N MET A 272 1.98 11.62 -13.39
CA MET A 272 1.13 11.31 -12.24
C MET A 272 -0.26 11.90 -12.47
N THR A 273 -1.25 11.01 -12.69
CA THR A 273 -2.62 11.40 -13.07
C THR A 273 -3.71 10.72 -12.23
N ASP A 274 -4.76 11.45 -11.86
CA ASP A 274 -5.92 10.91 -11.12
C ASP A 274 -5.58 10.27 -9.75
N ASN A 275 -4.49 10.67 -9.10
CA ASN A 275 -4.10 10.12 -7.81
C ASN A 275 -4.69 10.92 -6.65
N LEU A 276 -4.88 10.23 -5.51
CA LEU A 276 -5.36 10.80 -4.24
C LEU A 276 -4.19 10.85 -3.26
N VAL A 277 -3.76 12.06 -2.87
CA VAL A 277 -2.69 12.27 -1.88
C VAL A 277 -3.26 13.10 -0.73
N HIS A 278 -3.62 12.44 0.37
CA HIS A 278 -4.33 13.13 1.44
C HIS A 278 -4.05 12.68 2.87
N HIS A 279 -4.30 13.56 3.83
CA HIS A 279 -4.13 13.26 5.26
C HIS A 279 -2.71 12.79 5.60
N ASN A 280 -1.69 13.23 4.87
CA ASN A 280 -0.30 12.97 5.18
C ASN A 280 0.31 14.15 5.93
N ARG A 281 1.49 13.99 6.55
CA ARG A 281 2.22 15.13 7.10
C ARG A 281 2.70 16.01 5.94
N LEU A 282 3.39 15.41 4.97
CA LEU A 282 3.75 16.03 3.70
C LEU A 282 2.96 15.32 2.58
N GLY A 283 2.34 16.04 1.66
CA GLY A 283 1.63 15.44 0.54
C GLY A 283 2.62 14.83 -0.46
N ILE A 284 3.21 15.66 -1.30
CA ILE A 284 4.24 15.27 -2.27
C ILE A 284 5.52 16.07 -2.02
N THR A 285 6.63 15.37 -1.80
CA THR A 285 7.97 15.97 -1.72
C THR A 285 8.72 15.74 -3.02
N LEU A 286 9.32 16.80 -3.59
CA LEU A 286 10.03 16.76 -4.87
C LEU A 286 11.44 17.35 -4.72
N GLU A 287 12.45 16.56 -5.03
CA GLU A 287 13.86 16.94 -5.02
C GLU A 287 14.56 16.44 -6.29
N GLY A 288 15.14 17.33 -7.10
CA GLY A 288 15.78 16.91 -8.36
C GLY A 288 14.78 16.24 -9.31
N ALA A 289 13.57 16.78 -9.40
CA ALA A 289 12.49 16.23 -10.21
C ALA A 289 11.98 17.32 -11.19
N PRO A 290 12.30 17.24 -12.49
CA PRO A 290 13.22 16.30 -13.14
C PRO A 290 14.69 16.49 -12.74
N HIS A 291 15.49 15.43 -12.84
CA HIS A 291 16.94 15.45 -12.62
C HIS A 291 17.66 15.93 -13.89
N ALA A 292 17.30 15.38 -15.05
CA ALA A 292 17.88 15.75 -16.33
C ALA A 292 17.29 17.08 -16.88
N PRO A 293 18.08 17.91 -17.59
CA PRO A 293 17.62 19.18 -18.14
C PRO A 293 16.46 19.07 -19.14
N ASP A 294 16.40 17.99 -19.91
CA ASP A 294 15.40 17.78 -20.97
C ASP A 294 14.25 16.86 -20.55
N ALA A 295 14.33 16.28 -19.35
CA ALA A 295 13.30 15.41 -18.82
C ALA A 295 12.10 16.20 -18.27
N THR A 296 11.00 15.49 -18.03
CA THR A 296 9.72 16.07 -17.61
C THR A 296 9.15 15.41 -16.35
N VAL A 297 8.46 16.19 -15.53
CA VAL A 297 7.61 15.68 -14.44
C VAL A 297 6.29 16.41 -14.52
N ILE A 298 5.20 15.68 -14.72
CA ILE A 298 3.88 16.23 -15.00
C ILE A 298 2.86 15.61 -14.04
N LEU A 299 2.24 16.46 -13.23
CA LEU A 299 1.17 16.11 -12.29
C LEU A 299 -0.13 16.69 -12.82
N THR A 300 -1.08 15.84 -13.20
CA THR A 300 -2.39 16.29 -13.69
C THR A 300 -3.57 15.63 -13.01
N HIS A 301 -4.69 16.35 -12.82
CA HIS A 301 -5.92 15.75 -12.28
C HIS A 301 -5.76 14.99 -10.95
N ASN A 302 -4.78 15.33 -10.12
CA ASN A 302 -4.61 14.73 -8.80
C ASN A 302 -5.37 15.53 -7.73
N LEU A 303 -5.81 14.86 -6.68
CA LEU A 303 -6.25 15.51 -5.45
C LEU A 303 -5.09 15.51 -4.46
N ILE A 304 -4.69 16.69 -4.00
CA ILE A 304 -3.65 16.88 -3.01
C ILE A 304 -4.27 17.70 -1.87
N GLY A 305 -4.79 17.02 -0.86
CA GLY A 305 -5.64 17.68 0.14
C GLY A 305 -5.55 17.13 1.54
N PHE A 306 -5.94 17.95 2.52
CA PHE A 306 -5.92 17.60 3.94
C PHE A 306 -4.53 17.18 4.47
N ASN A 307 -3.45 17.61 3.82
CA ASN A 307 -2.09 17.39 4.30
C ASN A 307 -1.65 18.54 5.22
N ASP A 308 -0.63 18.35 6.06
CA ASP A 308 -0.06 19.51 6.78
C ASP A 308 0.58 20.45 5.77
N THR A 309 1.44 19.92 4.89
CA THR A 309 1.98 20.65 3.72
C THR A 309 1.60 19.88 2.45
N ALA A 310 0.98 20.53 1.47
CA ALA A 310 0.55 19.86 0.23
C ALA A 310 1.76 19.45 -0.63
N LEU A 311 2.66 20.40 -0.89
CA LEU A 311 3.88 20.19 -1.67
C LEU A 311 5.11 20.70 -0.91
N GLU A 312 6.17 19.91 -0.89
CA GLU A 312 7.50 20.35 -0.46
C GLU A 312 8.43 20.32 -1.67
N LEU A 313 8.86 21.49 -2.13
CA LEU A 313 9.59 21.66 -3.38
C LEU A 313 11.03 22.13 -3.11
N ALA A 314 12.00 21.35 -3.58
CA ALA A 314 13.38 21.81 -3.61
C ALA A 314 13.59 22.86 -4.71
N SER A 315 14.58 23.75 -4.53
CA SER A 315 14.99 24.73 -5.55
C SER A 315 15.45 24.10 -6.88
N THR A 316 15.68 22.78 -6.91
CA THR A 316 16.04 21.99 -8.10
C THR A 316 14.84 21.51 -8.92
N THR A 317 13.61 21.73 -8.46
CA THR A 317 12.39 21.24 -9.14
C THR A 317 12.04 22.02 -10.41
N ARG A 318 11.42 21.34 -11.38
CA ARG A 318 10.87 21.92 -12.63
C ARG A 318 9.67 21.11 -13.10
N VAL A 319 8.63 21.11 -12.27
CA VAL A 319 7.41 20.30 -12.44
C VAL A 319 6.33 21.10 -13.15
N THR A 320 5.52 20.41 -13.95
CA THR A 320 4.28 20.96 -14.52
C THR A 320 3.07 20.46 -13.73
N PHE A 321 2.32 21.39 -13.15
CA PHE A 321 1.07 21.13 -12.44
C PHE A 321 -0.10 21.72 -13.25
N THR A 322 -1.07 20.90 -13.65
CA THR A 322 -2.28 21.38 -14.32
C THR A 322 -3.48 20.51 -13.98
N GLY A 323 -4.63 21.13 -13.74
CA GLY A 323 -5.86 20.43 -13.42
C GLY A 323 -5.83 19.69 -12.09
N ASN A 324 -4.91 19.98 -11.16
CA ASN A 324 -4.93 19.37 -9.83
C ASN A 324 -5.90 20.11 -8.90
N THR A 325 -6.34 19.43 -7.84
CA THR A 325 -7.18 19.99 -6.77
C THR A 325 -6.39 20.06 -5.47
N PHE A 326 -6.09 21.28 -5.02
CA PHE A 326 -5.52 21.56 -3.71
C PHE A 326 -6.63 21.99 -2.76
N VAL A 327 -6.82 21.25 -1.66
CA VAL A 327 -7.93 21.50 -0.74
C VAL A 327 -7.62 21.09 0.70
N GLY A 328 -7.92 21.96 1.67
CA GLY A 328 -7.85 21.67 3.09
C GLY A 328 -6.43 21.42 3.61
N ASN A 329 -5.39 21.83 2.87
CA ASN A 329 -4.01 21.75 3.35
C ASN A 329 -3.72 22.90 4.33
N LEU A 330 -2.82 22.71 5.30
CA LEU A 330 -2.44 23.79 6.21
C LEU A 330 -1.48 24.78 5.54
N GLU A 331 -0.60 24.24 4.70
CA GLU A 331 0.35 24.97 3.85
C GLU A 331 0.25 24.38 2.44
N GLN A 332 0.12 25.23 1.41
CA GLN A 332 0.02 24.73 0.03
C GLN A 332 1.39 24.28 -0.49
N VAL A 333 2.41 25.13 -0.34
CA VAL A 333 3.77 24.85 -0.83
C VAL A 333 4.80 25.31 0.19
N ALA A 334 5.66 24.40 0.63
CA ALA A 334 6.90 24.69 1.34
C ALA A 334 8.09 24.57 0.39
N THR A 335 9.15 25.35 0.65
CA THR A 335 10.37 25.35 -0.17
C THR A 335 11.58 24.86 0.61
N THR A 336 12.45 24.08 -0.03
CA THR A 336 13.74 23.65 0.54
C THR A 336 14.90 24.05 -0.36
N GLY A 337 16.02 24.47 0.23
CA GLY A 337 17.25 24.79 -0.53
C GLY A 337 17.20 26.07 -1.38
N GLY A 338 16.26 26.99 -1.13
CA GLY A 338 16.19 28.31 -1.77
C GLY A 338 14.83 28.62 -2.40
N SER A 339 14.78 29.67 -3.23
CA SER A 339 13.56 30.07 -3.94
C SER A 339 13.22 29.09 -5.08
N VAL A 340 11.93 28.83 -5.25
CA VAL A 340 11.35 28.08 -6.38
C VAL A 340 10.58 28.98 -7.36
N GLU A 341 10.66 30.30 -7.18
CA GLU A 341 10.00 31.29 -8.03
C GLU A 341 10.39 31.07 -9.50
N HIS A 342 9.37 31.00 -10.38
CA HIS A 342 9.53 30.73 -11.82
C HIS A 342 10.23 29.41 -12.20
N ARG A 343 10.41 28.48 -11.26
CA ARG A 343 11.01 27.16 -11.54
C ARG A 343 9.98 26.15 -12.03
N ASN A 344 8.78 26.20 -11.46
CA ASN A 344 7.68 25.29 -11.77
C ASN A 344 6.64 25.94 -12.69
N THR A 345 5.96 25.12 -13.49
CA THR A 345 4.87 25.55 -14.38
C THR A 345 3.54 25.19 -13.74
N TRP A 346 2.70 26.18 -13.45
CA TRP A 346 1.44 26.00 -12.73
C TRP A 346 0.20 25.99 -13.63
N ALA A 347 0.37 26.15 -14.93
CA ALA A 347 -0.70 26.02 -15.91
C ALA A 347 -0.15 25.52 -17.24
N LEU A 348 -0.92 24.71 -17.94
CA LEU A 348 -0.59 24.22 -19.27
C LEU A 348 -1.83 24.36 -20.18
N GLY A 349 -1.65 24.90 -21.39
CA GLY A 349 -2.75 25.04 -22.35
C GLY A 349 -3.89 25.93 -21.88
N GLY A 350 -3.59 27.00 -21.11
CA GLY A 350 -4.61 27.91 -20.56
C GLY A 350 -5.37 27.35 -19.36
N ARG A 351 -4.90 26.24 -18.76
CA ARG A 351 -5.57 25.58 -17.64
C ARG A 351 -4.60 25.33 -16.48
N GLY A 352 -4.89 25.93 -15.33
CA GLY A 352 -4.14 25.81 -14.08
C GLY A 352 -4.78 24.80 -13.13
N ASN A 353 -4.68 25.06 -11.83
CA ASN A 353 -5.12 24.16 -10.75
C ASN A 353 -6.23 24.80 -9.93
N TYR A 354 -7.02 23.98 -9.24
CA TYR A 354 -7.98 24.45 -8.24
C TYR A 354 -7.28 24.65 -6.90
N TRP A 355 -7.54 25.78 -6.26
CA TRP A 355 -7.03 26.14 -4.93
C TRP A 355 -8.22 26.57 -4.08
N ASP A 356 -8.38 25.95 -2.91
CA ASP A 356 -9.50 26.25 -2.01
C ASP A 356 -9.44 27.63 -1.34
N ASP A 357 -8.26 28.25 -1.34
CA ASP A 357 -8.02 29.61 -0.89
C ASP A 357 -7.97 30.64 -2.03
N TYR A 358 -8.31 30.24 -3.27
CA TYR A 358 -8.49 31.19 -4.37
C TYR A 358 -9.71 32.08 -4.13
N GLN A 359 -9.49 33.40 -4.13
CA GLN A 359 -10.50 34.43 -3.88
C GLN A 359 -10.85 35.25 -5.14
N GLY A 360 -10.53 34.73 -6.32
CA GLY A 360 -10.87 35.39 -7.58
C GLY A 360 -12.30 35.14 -8.02
N TYR A 361 -12.56 35.53 -9.27
CA TYR A 361 -13.85 35.41 -9.92
C TYR A 361 -13.66 34.99 -11.38
N ASP A 362 -14.75 34.52 -11.98
CA ASP A 362 -14.84 34.09 -13.37
C ASP A 362 -16.03 34.83 -13.99
N ALA A 363 -15.74 35.91 -14.72
CA ALA A 363 -16.74 36.81 -15.27
C ALA A 363 -17.29 36.34 -16.63
N ASP A 364 -16.52 35.56 -17.39
CA ASP A 364 -16.93 35.05 -18.70
C ASP A 364 -17.55 33.63 -18.65
N GLY A 365 -17.42 32.95 -17.50
CA GLY A 365 -18.04 31.67 -17.19
C GLY A 365 -17.33 30.47 -17.81
N ASP A 366 -16.04 30.59 -18.14
CA ASP A 366 -15.26 29.52 -18.78
C ASP A 366 -14.71 28.47 -17.78
N GLY A 367 -14.88 28.71 -16.47
CA GLY A 367 -14.43 27.85 -15.38
C GLY A 367 -12.98 28.09 -14.95
N VAL A 368 -12.31 29.10 -15.51
CA VAL A 368 -10.99 29.60 -15.16
C VAL A 368 -11.14 30.99 -14.52
N GLY A 369 -10.35 31.27 -13.51
CA GLY A 369 -10.37 32.57 -12.85
C GLY A 369 -9.70 33.66 -13.68
N ASP A 370 -10.33 34.84 -13.73
CA ASP A 370 -9.87 36.02 -14.49
C ASP A 370 -8.61 36.67 -13.90
N ILE A 371 -8.29 36.35 -12.64
CA ILE A 371 -7.10 36.87 -11.96
C ILE A 371 -6.15 35.72 -11.58
N PRO A 372 -4.83 35.88 -11.74
CA PRO A 372 -3.86 34.89 -11.30
C PRO A 372 -3.94 34.59 -9.80
N PHE A 373 -3.68 33.35 -9.42
CA PHE A 373 -3.47 32.95 -8.04
C PHE A 373 -1.99 33.08 -7.67
N HIS A 374 -1.73 33.67 -6.51
CA HIS A 374 -0.39 33.86 -5.96
C HIS A 374 -0.32 33.27 -4.54
N TYR A 375 0.63 32.36 -4.31
CA TYR A 375 0.94 31.85 -2.99
C TYR A 375 2.34 32.28 -2.56
N ASP A 376 2.38 33.13 -1.54
CA ASP A 376 3.62 33.71 -1.01
C ASP A 376 4.08 33.03 0.30
N GLY A 377 3.23 32.24 0.98
CA GLY A 377 3.64 31.53 2.21
C GLY A 377 4.12 32.44 3.35
N ALA A 378 3.65 33.70 3.43
CA ALA A 378 4.20 34.68 4.36
C ALA A 378 4.01 34.31 5.85
N PHE A 379 2.86 33.75 6.22
CA PHE A 379 2.69 33.17 7.57
C PHE A 379 3.68 32.04 7.82
N ASP A 380 3.93 31.21 6.81
CA ASP A 380 4.79 30.03 6.94
C ASP A 380 6.27 30.43 7.08
N ASP A 381 6.74 31.49 6.38
CA ASP A 381 8.07 32.11 6.62
C ASP A 381 8.21 32.63 8.06
N LEU A 382 7.17 33.28 8.60
CA LEU A 382 7.15 33.70 10.01
C LEU A 382 7.18 32.50 10.96
N ALA A 383 6.46 31.43 10.64
CA ALA A 383 6.42 30.20 11.41
C ALA A 383 7.73 29.42 11.38
N GLN A 384 8.48 29.47 10.28
CA GLN A 384 9.84 28.91 10.20
C GLN A 384 10.81 29.68 11.11
N ARG A 385 10.68 31.01 11.18
CA ARG A 385 11.53 31.85 12.05
C ARG A 385 11.18 31.73 13.53
N ASN A 386 9.94 31.39 13.85
CA ASN A 386 9.45 31.20 15.20
C ASN A 386 8.34 30.15 15.27
N GLU A 387 8.66 28.96 15.78
CA GLU A 387 7.74 27.83 15.87
C GLU A 387 6.46 28.14 16.67
N TRP A 388 6.51 29.06 17.63
CA TRP A 388 5.33 29.48 18.40
C TRP A 388 4.23 30.12 17.54
N VAL A 389 4.57 30.63 16.35
CA VAL A 389 3.58 31.19 15.41
C VAL A 389 2.66 30.10 14.86
N ARG A 390 3.11 28.83 14.80
CA ARG A 390 2.27 27.70 14.38
C ARG A 390 1.05 27.46 15.27
N ALA A 391 1.08 27.93 16.53
CA ALA A 391 -0.09 27.87 17.40
C ALA A 391 -1.29 28.66 16.85
N TYR A 392 -1.06 29.61 15.94
CA TYR A 392 -2.09 30.44 15.32
C TYR A 392 -2.62 29.88 13.99
N SER A 393 -2.13 28.73 13.50
CA SER A 393 -2.45 28.21 12.16
C SER A 393 -3.95 28.01 11.90
N PHE A 394 -4.73 27.70 12.94
CA PHE A 394 -6.19 27.48 12.85
C PHE A 394 -7.01 28.63 13.46
N THR A 395 -6.41 29.81 13.55
CA THR A 395 -7.06 30.98 14.15
C THR A 395 -7.23 32.10 13.12
N PRO A 396 -8.17 33.03 13.33
CA PRO A 396 -8.28 34.24 12.50
C PRO A 396 -6.98 35.07 12.43
N ALA A 397 -6.03 34.87 13.37
CA ALA A 397 -4.74 35.55 13.35
C ALA A 397 -3.87 35.13 12.15
N ARG A 398 -3.96 33.89 11.64
CA ARG A 398 -3.29 33.48 10.39
C ARG A 398 -3.76 34.34 9.22
N MET A 399 -5.08 34.45 9.04
CA MET A 399 -5.67 35.29 7.98
C MET A 399 -5.25 36.76 8.10
N ALA A 400 -5.17 37.30 9.31
CA ALA A 400 -4.73 38.66 9.55
C ALA A 400 -3.25 38.88 9.18
N LEU A 401 -2.38 37.91 9.49
CA LEU A 401 -0.96 37.94 9.12
C LEU A 401 -0.78 37.84 7.61
N ASP A 402 -1.50 36.94 6.93
CA ASP A 402 -1.47 36.83 5.47
C ASP A 402 -1.98 38.12 4.79
N LEU A 403 -3.05 38.72 5.32
CA LEU A 403 -3.55 40.01 4.83
C LEU A 403 -2.54 41.15 5.05
N ALA A 404 -1.88 41.18 6.21
CA ALA A 404 -0.84 42.17 6.49
C ALA A 404 0.35 42.00 5.52
N ALA A 405 0.80 40.76 5.29
CA ALA A 405 1.86 40.49 4.32
C ALA A 405 1.48 40.93 2.90
N ARG A 406 0.19 40.85 2.52
CA ARG A 406 -0.31 41.39 1.25
C ARG A 406 -0.19 42.92 1.14
N TRP A 407 -0.31 43.66 2.23
CA TRP A 407 -0.27 45.13 2.23
C TRP A 407 1.11 45.73 2.45
N PHE A 408 2.07 44.96 2.99
CA PHE A 408 3.42 45.42 3.28
C PHE A 408 4.47 44.65 2.45
N PRO A 409 4.84 45.15 1.25
CA PRO A 409 5.77 44.47 0.35
C PRO A 409 7.14 44.13 0.95
N ALA A 410 7.58 44.86 1.99
CA ALA A 410 8.84 44.58 2.69
C ALA A 410 8.86 43.21 3.40
N PHE A 411 7.70 42.58 3.61
CA PHE A 411 7.56 41.27 4.24
C PHE A 411 7.05 40.20 3.27
N ARG A 412 7.00 40.50 1.96
CA ARG A 412 6.64 39.51 0.94
C ARG A 412 7.87 38.69 0.55
N PRO A 413 7.94 37.40 0.90
CA PRO A 413 8.88 36.51 0.22
C PRO A 413 8.51 36.38 -1.26
N ALA A 414 9.45 35.87 -2.06
CA ALA A 414 9.17 35.54 -3.45
C ALA A 414 8.03 34.49 -3.53
N PRO A 415 7.06 34.64 -4.44
CA PRO A 415 5.95 33.70 -4.58
C PRO A 415 6.48 32.30 -4.91
N SER A 416 5.97 31.30 -4.19
CA SER A 416 6.25 29.89 -4.47
C SER A 416 5.31 29.33 -5.54
N VAL A 417 4.11 29.92 -5.67
CA VAL A 417 3.13 29.61 -6.71
C VAL A 417 2.69 30.88 -7.42
N ILE A 418 2.69 30.83 -8.75
CA ILE A 418 2.01 31.80 -9.61
C ILE A 418 1.22 30.96 -10.63
N ASP A 419 -0.07 30.78 -10.39
CA ASP A 419 -0.97 30.08 -11.30
C ASP A 419 -1.76 31.12 -12.11
N PRO A 420 -1.47 31.28 -13.42
CA PRO A 420 -2.14 32.28 -14.26
C PRO A 420 -3.56 31.89 -14.65
N HIS A 421 -3.96 30.63 -14.47
CA HIS A 421 -5.25 30.10 -14.93
C HIS A 421 -5.91 29.23 -13.84
N PRO A 422 -6.11 29.75 -12.62
CA PRO A 422 -6.66 28.96 -11.52
C PRO A 422 -8.07 28.48 -11.86
N LEU A 423 -8.40 27.25 -11.49
CA LEU A 423 -9.72 26.66 -11.73
C LEU A 423 -10.73 27.12 -10.68
N ILE A 424 -11.95 27.42 -11.11
CA ILE A 424 -13.07 27.80 -10.23
C ILE A 424 -13.67 26.59 -9.49
N GLN A 425 -13.57 25.41 -10.09
CA GLN A 425 -14.10 24.18 -9.52
C GLN A 425 -13.02 23.10 -9.42
N PRO A 426 -13.07 22.25 -8.38
CA PRO A 426 -12.14 21.15 -8.23
C PRO A 426 -12.34 20.14 -9.37
N SER A 427 -11.22 19.66 -9.91
CA SER A 427 -11.16 18.62 -10.94
C SER A 427 -11.39 17.22 -10.40
N LEU A 428 -10.97 16.96 -9.16
CA LEU A 428 -11.12 15.69 -8.46
C LEU A 428 -11.57 15.95 -7.03
N ARG A 429 -12.45 15.12 -6.48
CA ARG A 429 -12.97 15.27 -5.12
C ARG A 429 -12.78 13.98 -4.34
N LEU A 430 -12.51 14.12 -3.04
CA LEU A 430 -12.49 12.99 -2.13
C LEU A 430 -13.94 12.60 -1.81
N GLU A 431 -14.37 11.42 -2.22
CA GLU A 431 -15.70 10.92 -1.88
C GLU A 431 -15.78 10.58 -0.39
N ALA A 432 -16.83 11.04 0.29
CA ALA A 432 -17.08 10.61 1.65
C ALA A 432 -17.47 9.12 1.64
N PRO A 433 -16.91 8.28 2.55
CA PRO A 433 -17.31 6.89 2.67
C PRO A 433 -18.83 6.80 2.90
N GLY A 434 -19.55 6.19 1.95
CA GLY A 434 -21.01 6.04 2.01
C GLY A 434 -21.83 7.04 1.16
N SER A 435 -21.20 7.88 0.34
CA SER A 435 -21.90 8.76 -0.62
C SER A 435 -22.36 8.04 -1.89
N GLY A 436 -22.96 6.85 -1.74
CA GLY A 436 -23.90 6.38 -2.75
C GLY A 436 -24.98 7.43 -2.90
N THR A 437 -25.13 7.99 -4.11
CA THR A 437 -26.09 9.06 -4.46
C THR A 437 -27.32 9.11 -3.54
N PRO A 438 -27.52 10.17 -2.73
CA PRO A 438 -28.81 10.35 -2.10
C PRO A 438 -29.79 10.65 -3.24
N ARG A 439 -30.72 9.72 -3.47
CA ARG A 439 -31.94 10.00 -4.24
C ARG A 439 -32.47 11.36 -3.77
N ALA A 440 -32.59 12.29 -4.71
CA ALA A 440 -33.12 13.62 -4.49
C ALA A 440 -34.43 13.56 -3.67
N ALA A 441 -34.32 13.76 -2.37
CA ALA A 441 -35.44 13.90 -1.47
C ALA A 441 -35.04 14.90 -0.39
N ASN A 442 -35.66 16.08 -0.50
CA ASN A 442 -35.82 17.09 0.55
C ASN A 442 -34.68 18.10 0.76
N LEU A 443 -34.38 18.88 -0.29
CA LEU A 443 -33.83 20.23 -0.13
C LEU A 443 -34.84 21.27 0.42
N ALA A 444 -36.11 20.87 0.64
CA ALA A 444 -37.16 21.77 1.14
C ALA A 444 -37.09 22.06 2.65
N GLY A 445 -36.33 21.27 3.43
CA GLY A 445 -36.25 21.43 4.89
C GLY A 445 -35.22 22.45 5.38
N ALA A 446 -34.14 22.68 4.63
CA ALA A 446 -33.02 23.53 5.08
C ALA A 446 -33.25 25.03 4.84
N LEU A 447 -34.11 25.40 3.87
CA LEU A 447 -34.43 26.80 3.58
C LEU A 447 -35.40 27.44 4.60
N LEU A 448 -36.00 26.65 5.50
CA LEU A 448 -36.89 27.18 6.55
C LEU A 448 -36.17 27.57 7.85
N LEU A 449 -34.88 27.23 8.01
CA LEU A 449 -34.13 27.53 9.24
C LEU A 449 -33.22 28.76 9.15
N VAL A 450 -33.06 29.36 7.96
CA VAL A 450 -32.29 30.61 7.77
C VAL A 450 -33.20 31.84 7.60
N GLY A 451 -34.52 31.63 7.40
CA GLY A 451 -35.48 32.71 7.16
C GLY A 451 -36.08 33.42 8.39
N PHE A 452 -35.75 33.02 9.61
CA PHE A 452 -36.50 33.45 10.82
C PHE A 452 -35.72 34.16 11.96
N PRO A 453 -34.61 34.90 11.70
CA PRO A 453 -34.25 36.01 12.60
C PRO A 453 -34.24 37.40 11.94
N LEU A 454 -34.33 37.54 10.62
CA LEU A 454 -34.25 38.86 9.97
C LEU A 454 -35.59 39.65 9.97
N ALA A 455 -36.73 38.98 10.12
CA ALA A 455 -38.03 39.66 10.21
C ALA A 455 -38.38 40.15 11.63
N ALA A 456 -37.73 39.63 12.67
CA ALA A 456 -37.99 40.00 14.07
C ALA A 456 -37.28 41.30 14.49
N TRP A 457 -36.17 41.66 13.83
CA TRP A 457 -35.44 42.90 14.12
C TRP A 457 -36.08 44.15 13.50
N TRP A 458 -36.84 44.02 12.41
CA TRP A 458 -37.46 45.17 11.77
C TRP A 458 -38.73 45.67 12.46
N ARG A 459 -39.40 44.83 13.27
CA ARG A 459 -40.63 45.20 14.00
C ARG A 459 -40.40 45.86 15.36
N LEU A 460 -39.16 45.91 15.86
CA LEU A 460 -38.82 46.53 17.16
C LEU A 460 -38.23 47.95 17.06
N ALA A 461 -37.91 48.43 15.84
CA ALA A 461 -37.31 49.75 15.62
C ALA A 461 -38.30 50.86 15.23
N GLY A 462 -39.61 50.59 15.25
CA GLY A 462 -40.59 51.41 14.54
C GLY A 462 -41.76 51.96 15.35
N THR A 463 -41.62 52.37 16.62
CA THR A 463 -42.60 53.26 17.29
C THR A 463 -42.00 54.00 18.48
N ARG A 464 -41.41 55.19 18.27
CA ARG A 464 -41.44 56.29 19.25
C ARG A 464 -41.54 57.62 18.53
N THR A 465 -42.76 57.98 18.18
CA THR A 465 -43.17 59.36 17.88
C THR A 465 -43.28 60.16 19.19
N ALA A 466 -42.47 61.21 19.28
CA ALA A 466 -42.69 62.54 19.87
C ALA A 466 -43.41 62.71 21.24
N ARG A 467 -42.81 63.55 22.12
CA ARG A 467 -43.43 64.79 22.63
C ARG A 467 -42.49 65.60 23.54
N TRP A 468 -42.43 66.91 23.21
CA TRP A 468 -41.80 68.08 23.85
C TRP A 468 -40.29 68.21 23.78
#